data_AF-A0A836WZ49-F1
#
_entry.id   AF-A0A836WZ49-F1
#
_cell.length_a   1.000
_cell.length_b   1.000
_cell.length_c   1.000
_cell.angle_alpha   90.00
_cell.angle_beta   90.00
_cell.angle_gamma   90.00
#
_symmetry.space_group_name_H-M   'P 1'
#
loop_
_entity.id
_entity.type
_entity.pdbx_description
1 polymer ?
#
loop_
_entity_poly.entity_id
_entity_poly.type
_entity_poly.pdbx_seq_one_letter_code
_entity_poly.pdbx_strand_id
1 'polypeptide(L)'
;MTQPITITWKEDKKTQEAIWQSTSDNRPPKKIQVIDDTLKADAAYKLACEGTALLWRGDFQNAKHMAQAISRRIDNRYLKPKARHKRNKEQKTGGEV
;
A
#
# COMPACT_ATOMS: atom_id res chain seq x y z
N MET A 1 28.77 -15.29 9.58
CA MET A 1 27.55 -15.17 10.42
C MET A 1 26.85 -13.89 10.01
N THR A 2 25.73 -13.97 9.30
CA THR A 2 25.01 -12.79 8.80
C THR A 2 24.07 -12.30 9.90
N GLN A 3 24.38 -11.16 10.51
CA GLN A 3 23.53 -10.56 11.53
C GLN A 3 22.17 -10.15 10.93
N PRO A 4 21.03 -10.58 11.49
CA PRO A 4 19.72 -10.24 10.96
C PRO A 4 19.48 -8.74 11.12
N ILE A 5 19.21 -8.07 10.01
CA ILE A 5 18.79 -6.67 10.03
C ILE A 5 17.41 -6.64 10.67
N THR A 6 17.27 -5.89 11.77
CA THR A 6 16.00 -5.73 12.47
C THR A 6 15.46 -4.33 12.20
N ILE A 7 14.18 -4.25 11.89
CA ILE A 7 13.44 -3.00 11.74
C ILE A 7 12.56 -2.79 12.96
N THR A 8 12.43 -1.54 13.39
CA THR A 8 11.61 -1.17 14.54
C THR A 8 10.56 -0.15 14.11
N TRP A 9 9.36 -0.28 14.65
CA TRP A 9 8.26 0.66 14.39
C TRP A 9 7.42 0.85 15.64
N LYS A 10 6.63 1.92 15.68
CA LYS A 10 5.67 2.17 16.76
C LYS A 10 4.28 1.75 16.33
N GLU A 11 3.66 0.85 17.09
CA GLU A 11 2.29 0.38 16.92
C GLU A 11 1.57 0.49 18.26
N ASP A 12 0.45 1.22 18.32
CA ASP A 12 -0.41 1.31 19.52
C ASP A 12 0.34 1.64 20.84
N LYS A 13 1.26 2.62 20.77
CA LYS A 13 2.19 3.02 21.86
C LYS A 13 3.22 1.95 22.26
N LYS A 14 3.27 0.80 21.59
CA LYS A 14 4.30 -0.22 21.75
C LYS A 14 5.33 -0.11 20.63
N THR A 15 6.61 -0.21 20.98
CA THR A 15 7.67 -0.36 19.99
C THR A 15 7.74 -1.83 19.61
N GLN A 16 7.49 -2.13 18.34
CA GLN A 16 7.58 -3.47 17.78
C GLN A 16 8.85 -3.57 16.94
N GLU A 17 9.42 -4.77 16.90
CA GLU A 17 10.64 -5.07 16.17
C GLU A 17 10.41 -6.34 15.33
N ALA A 18 10.90 -6.36 14.08
CA ALA A 18 10.91 -7.57 13.27
C ALA A 18 12.13 -7.65 12.36
N ILE A 19 12.42 -8.87 11.92
CA ILE A 19 13.53 -9.13 11.00
C ILE A 19 13.15 -8.64 9.62
N TRP A 20 13.97 -7.74 9.08
CA TRP A 20 13.89 -7.31 7.69
C TRP A 20 14.34 -8.44 6.77
N GLN A 21 13.41 -8.93 5.96
CA GLN A 21 13.69 -9.90 4.91
C GLN A 21 13.43 -9.22 3.57
N SER A 22 14.51 -8.85 2.87
CA SER A 22 14.42 -8.33 1.51
C SER A 22 14.99 -9.35 0.55
N THR A 23 14.18 -9.76 -0.43
CA THR A 23 14.61 -10.63 -1.54
C THR A 23 15.44 -9.88 -2.60
N SER A 24 15.49 -8.54 -2.55
CA SER A 24 16.17 -7.69 -3.55
C SER A 24 17.25 -6.78 -2.95
N ASP A 25 17.82 -7.14 -1.79
CA ASP A 25 18.86 -6.34 -1.10
C ASP A 25 18.45 -4.87 -0.82
N ASN A 26 17.15 -4.58 -0.72
CA ASN A 26 16.67 -3.26 -0.33
C ASN A 26 17.15 -2.93 1.08
N ARG A 27 17.70 -1.72 1.23
CA ARG A 27 18.12 -1.20 2.54
C ARG A 27 16.92 -1.16 3.48
N PRO A 28 17.11 -1.49 4.78
CA PRO A 28 16.06 -1.37 5.76
C PRO A 28 15.54 0.07 5.82
N PRO A 29 14.22 0.28 5.75
CA PRO A 29 13.65 1.60 5.82
C PRO A 29 13.92 2.23 7.19
N LYS A 30 14.41 3.48 7.20
CA LYS A 30 14.67 4.23 8.44
C LYS A 30 13.39 4.64 9.17
N LYS A 31 12.26 4.66 8.45
CA LYS A 31 10.95 5.03 8.97
C LYS A 31 9.92 4.05 8.45
N ILE A 32 9.20 3.44 9.39
CA ILE A 32 8.09 2.55 9.12
C ILE A 32 6.86 3.15 9.78
N GLN A 33 5.82 3.36 8.98
CA GLN A 33 4.51 3.80 9.45
C GLN A 33 3.55 2.62 9.35
N VAL A 34 2.96 2.24 10.48
CA VAL A 34 1.84 1.30 10.48
C VAL A 34 0.62 2.00 9.92
N ILE A 35 -0.03 1.35 8.97
CA ILE A 35 -1.22 1.82 8.28
C ILE A 35 -2.27 0.71 8.28
N ASP A 36 -3.53 1.11 8.33
CA ASP A 36 -4.70 0.25 8.26
C ASP A 36 -5.68 0.79 7.19
N ASP A 37 -6.91 0.29 7.17
CA ASP A 37 -7.96 0.79 6.28
C ASP A 37 -8.52 2.17 6.66
N THR A 38 -8.13 2.72 7.83
CA THR A 38 -8.50 4.08 8.24
C THR A 38 -7.66 5.13 7.52
N LEU A 39 -6.43 4.79 7.14
CA LEU A 39 -5.57 5.69 6.37
C LEU A 39 -6.02 5.72 4.91
N LYS A 40 -6.21 6.93 4.36
CA LYS A 40 -6.55 7.08 2.94
C LYS A 40 -5.35 6.70 2.06
N ALA A 41 -5.64 6.05 0.93
CA ALA A 41 -4.65 5.71 -0.09
C ALA A 41 -3.82 6.92 -0.59
N ASP A 42 -4.36 8.16 -0.55
CA ASP A 42 -3.59 9.37 -0.93
C ASP A 42 -2.50 9.70 0.10
N ALA A 43 -2.83 9.55 1.39
CA ALA A 43 -1.90 9.82 2.47
C ALA A 43 -0.82 8.72 2.53
N ALA A 44 -1.24 7.46 2.37
CA ALA A 44 -0.33 6.32 2.22
C ALA A 44 0.63 6.56 1.04
N TYR A 45 0.12 6.94 -0.13
CA TYR A 45 0.96 7.24 -1.29
C TYR A 45 1.97 8.38 -1.02
N LYS A 46 1.53 9.46 -0.38
CA LYS A 46 2.43 10.57 -0.04
C LYS A 46 3.57 10.12 0.87
N LEU A 47 3.27 9.33 1.90
CA LEU A 47 4.26 8.76 2.80
C LEU A 47 5.25 7.84 2.07
N ALA A 48 4.76 7.02 1.15
CA ALA A 48 5.61 6.19 0.31
C ALA A 48 6.56 7.04 -0.56
N CYS A 49 6.06 8.13 -1.16
CA CYS A 49 6.87 9.09 -1.93
C CYS A 49 7.89 9.84 -1.06
N GLU A 50 7.59 10.08 0.21
CA GLU A 50 8.53 10.68 1.19
C GLU A 50 9.64 9.69 1.62
N GLY A 51 9.60 8.44 1.13
CA GLY A 51 10.55 7.39 1.48
C GLY A 51 10.23 6.68 2.78
N THR A 52 8.97 6.75 3.24
CA THR A 52 8.50 6.01 4.41
C THR A 52 7.98 4.64 3.98
N ALA A 53 8.45 3.58 4.62
CA ALA A 53 7.87 2.26 4.41
C ALA A 53 6.53 2.16 5.13
N LEU A 54 5.56 1.55 4.47
CA LEU A 54 4.21 1.37 4.99
C LEU A 54 4.03 -0.07 5.41
N LEU A 55 3.70 -0.28 6.68
CA LEU A 55 3.35 -1.59 7.20
C LEU A 55 1.84 -1.70 7.29
N TRP A 56 1.24 -2.60 6.50
CA TRP A 56 -0.20 -2.83 6.57
C TRP A 56 -0.58 -3.67 7.80
N ARG A 57 -1.57 -3.20 8.55
CA ARG A 57 -2.17 -3.93 9.66
C ARG A 57 -3.63 -4.23 9.36
N GLY A 58 -3.98 -5.52 9.30
CA GLY A 58 -5.34 -5.98 9.04
C GLY A 58 -5.40 -7.04 7.95
N ASP A 59 -6.52 -7.07 7.22
CA ASP A 59 -6.80 -8.08 6.21
C ASP A 59 -6.05 -7.84 4.89
N PHE A 60 -5.65 -8.93 4.23
CA PHE A 60 -4.91 -8.90 2.96
C PHE A 60 -5.73 -8.32 1.81
N GLN A 61 -7.05 -8.55 1.76
CA GLN A 61 -7.90 -8.03 0.69
C GLN A 61 -7.94 -6.50 0.71
N ASN A 62 -8.08 -5.89 1.88
CA ASN A 62 -8.05 -4.44 2.02
C ASN A 62 -6.67 -3.87 1.66
N ALA A 63 -5.59 -4.56 2.05
CA ALA A 63 -4.22 -4.18 1.66
C ALA A 63 -4.05 -4.18 0.14
N LYS A 64 -4.56 -5.21 -0.54
CA LYS A 64 -4.51 -5.33 -2.00
C LYS A 64 -5.32 -4.23 -2.68
N HIS A 65 -6.53 -3.93 -2.19
CA HIS A 65 -7.33 -2.82 -2.69
C HIS A 65 -6.62 -1.48 -2.52
N MET A 66 -6.00 -1.23 -1.36
CA MET A 66 -5.21 -0.04 -1.10
C MET A 66 -4.02 0.06 -2.06
N ALA A 67 -3.26 -1.02 -2.22
CA ALA A 67 -2.12 -1.08 -3.15
C ALA A 67 -2.57 -0.78 -4.59
N GLN A 68 -3.67 -1.39 -5.05
CA GLN A 68 -4.24 -1.12 -6.37
C GLN A 68 -4.71 0.34 -6.52
N ALA A 69 -5.32 0.92 -5.49
CA ALA A 69 -5.73 2.32 -5.49
C ALA A 69 -4.52 3.26 -5.60
N ILE A 70 -3.42 2.94 -4.90
CA ILE A 70 -2.15 3.67 -4.99
C ILE A 70 -1.55 3.53 -6.39
N SER A 71 -1.42 2.32 -6.94
CA SER A 71 -0.89 2.08 -8.28
C SER A 71 -1.67 2.84 -9.36
N ARG A 72 -3.01 2.76 -9.33
CA ARG A 72 -3.86 3.52 -10.26
C ARG A 72 -3.62 5.02 -10.20
N ARG A 73 -3.29 5.56 -9.02
CA ARG A 73 -3.02 6.99 -8.85
C ARG A 73 -1.63 7.39 -9.33
N ILE A 74 -0.64 6.52 -9.20
CA ILE A 74 0.68 6.71 -9.82
C ILE A 74 0.50 6.82 -11.34
N ASP A 75 -0.23 5.89 -11.93
CA ASP A 75 -0.50 5.87 -13.38
C ASP A 75 -1.30 7.10 -13.84
N ASN A 76 -2.35 7.45 -13.08
CA ASN A 76 -3.23 8.57 -13.44
C ASN A 76 -2.61 9.95 -13.22
N ARG A 77 -1.56 10.09 -12.39
CA ARG A 77 -0.77 11.34 -12.31
C ARG A 77 0.25 11.45 -13.44
N TYR A 78 0.71 10.33 -14.00
CA TYR A 78 1.59 10.33 -15.17
C TYR A 78 0.82 10.57 -16.47
N LEU A 79 -0.44 10.14 -16.51
CA LEU A 79 -1.37 10.52 -17.57
C LEU A 79 -1.89 11.93 -17.32
N LYS A 80 -1.30 12.91 -18.02
CA LYS A 80 -1.89 14.25 -18.21
C LYS A 80 -3.42 14.12 -18.42
N PRO A 81 -4.24 15.03 -17.88
CA PRO A 81 -5.69 14.91 -17.92
C PRO A 81 -6.18 14.98 -19.37
N LYS A 82 -6.37 13.82 -20.00
CA LYS A 82 -7.11 13.71 -21.24
C LYS A 82 -8.08 12.55 -21.13
N ALA A 83 -9.35 12.93 -21.21
CA ALA A 83 -10.50 12.10 -21.52
C ALA A 83 -10.88 11.04 -20.48
N ARG A 84 -11.75 11.47 -19.57
CA ARG A 84 -12.91 10.67 -19.13
C ARG A 84 -13.57 10.03 -20.37
N HIS A 85 -13.37 8.73 -20.57
CA HIS A 85 -14.17 7.93 -21.49
C HIS A 85 -14.47 6.53 -20.92
N LYS A 86 -15.69 6.42 -20.38
CA LYS A 86 -16.65 5.31 -20.47
C LYS A 86 -16.10 3.87 -20.58
N ARG A 87 -16.32 3.07 -19.53
CA ARG A 87 -16.76 1.65 -19.52
C ARG A 87 -16.66 1.14 -18.07
N ASN A 88 -17.58 0.39 -17.47
CA ASN A 88 -18.71 -0.36 -18.01
C ASN A 88 -19.78 -0.47 -16.90
N LYS A 89 -21.04 -0.24 -17.26
CA LYS A 89 -22.22 -0.46 -16.40
C LYS A 89 -22.97 -1.60 -17.09
N GLU A 90 -22.62 -2.84 -16.78
CA GLU A 90 -23.36 -4.01 -17.26
C GLU A 90 -23.00 -5.23 -16.39
N GLN A 91 -23.51 -5.28 -15.17
CA GLN A 91 -23.61 -6.53 -14.39
C GLN A 91 -24.86 -6.46 -13.53
N LYS A 92 -26.03 -6.45 -14.17
CA LYS A 92 -27.30 -6.97 -13.64
C LYS A 92 -28.18 -7.35 -14.82
N THR A 93 -29.01 -8.37 -14.61
CA THR A 93 -30.01 -9.01 -15.51
C THR A 93 -29.41 -10.04 -16.47
N GLY A 94 -29.79 -11.31 -16.48
CA GLY A 94 -30.86 -12.00 -15.76
C GLY A 94 -30.58 -13.51 -15.70
N GLY A 95 -31.15 -14.15 -14.69
CA GLY A 95 -31.19 -15.59 -14.58
C GLY A 95 -32.10 -16.18 -15.65
N GLU A 96 -31.63 -17.27 -16.25
CA GLU A 96 -32.29 -18.57 -16.30
C GLU A 96 -33.79 -18.59 -16.66
N VAL A 97 -34.05 -19.05 -17.89
CA VAL A 97 -35.18 -19.94 -18.24
C VAL A 97 -34.67 -21.05 -19.15
#